data_AF-A0A1F4Y9X6-F1
#
_entry.id   AF-A0A1F4Y9X6-F1
#
_cell.length_a   1.000
_cell.length_b   1.000
_cell.length_c   1.000
_cell.angle_alpha   90.00
_cell.angle_beta   90.00
_cell.angle_gamma   90.00
#
_symmetry.space_group_name_H-M   'P 1'
#
loop_
_entity.id
_entity.type
_entity.pdbx_description
1 polymer ?
#
loop_
_entity_poly.entity_id
_entity_poly.type
_entity_poly.pdbx_seq_one_letter_code
_entity_poly.pdbx_strand_id
1 'polypeptide(L)'
;MEEPINWSEYWQVLVEHRKLIGIITAASTLLATATAFLLTPIYRAEVLLAPVSEERAGSLSSLAGQFGDLAALTGVNLGTNKDKTAESIAALKSRSLSVAFIEKENLKPILFPRQWDTENKKWKDQDDVPTDWEAFEIFDKDIRAVSVDKKTGLVTVAIEWKDPALAAKWANSLVRQVNTRLRNEAIEESEKSTAYLEKQLASTSSVEIQQAIYRLVEAQAKKKMIANAREEYAFTVIDSAVSPEEREKPKRLLIILAGLIIGVAAGFTVAWFRRTK
;
A
#
# COMPACT_ATOMS: atom_id res chain seq x y z
N MET A 1 -27.87 -46.39 7.87
CA MET A 1 -28.33 -46.18 9.25
C MET A 1 -27.26 -45.33 9.90
N GLU A 2 -27.53 -44.04 10.13
CA GLU A 2 -26.60 -43.17 10.84
C GLU A 2 -26.71 -43.52 12.33
N GLU A 3 -25.62 -43.99 12.93
CA GLU A 3 -25.59 -44.27 14.37
C GLU A 3 -25.79 -42.96 15.14
N PRO A 4 -26.67 -42.93 16.17
CA PRO A 4 -26.89 -41.72 16.95
C PRO A 4 -25.61 -41.33 17.69
N ILE A 5 -25.23 -40.07 17.59
CA ILE A 5 -24.05 -39.50 18.27
C ILE A 5 -24.21 -39.70 19.79
N ASN A 6 -23.44 -40.63 20.36
CA ASN A 6 -23.43 -40.91 21.79
C ASN A 6 -22.52 -39.93 22.55
N TRP A 7 -23.09 -38.81 23.00
CA TRP A 7 -22.38 -37.77 23.77
C TRP A 7 -21.69 -38.28 25.06
N SER A 8 -22.19 -39.37 25.64
CA SER A 8 -21.60 -40.00 26.83
C SER A 8 -20.21 -40.59 26.59
N GLU A 9 -19.92 -41.06 25.38
CA GLU A 9 -18.63 -41.66 25.06
C GLU A 9 -17.52 -40.61 25.03
N TYR A 10 -17.79 -39.44 24.42
CA TYR A 10 -16.89 -38.29 24.39
C TYR A 10 -16.57 -37.77 25.80
N TRP A 11 -17.58 -37.71 26.67
CA TRP A 11 -17.40 -37.29 28.05
C TRP A 11 -16.51 -38.23 28.85
N GLN A 12 -16.67 -39.55 28.65
CA GLN A 12 -15.81 -40.55 29.31
C GLN A 12 -14.35 -40.41 28.88
N VAL A 13 -14.07 -40.20 27.59
CA VAL A 13 -12.68 -39.99 27.10
C VAL A 13 -12.03 -38.79 27.79
N LEU A 14 -12.78 -37.68 27.91
CA LEU A 14 -12.29 -36.46 28.57
C LEU A 14 -11.95 -36.70 30.04
N VAL A 15 -12.78 -37.42 30.78
CA VAL A 15 -12.57 -37.68 32.21
C VAL A 15 -11.44 -38.67 32.44
N GLU A 16 -11.38 -39.75 31.67
CA GLU A 16 -10.39 -40.83 31.82
C GLU A 16 -8.98 -40.35 31.47
N HIS A 17 -8.84 -39.55 30.40
CA HIS A 17 -7.55 -39.08 29.90
C HIS A 17 -7.23 -37.62 30.26
N ARG A 18 -7.94 -37.02 31.24
CA ARG A 18 -7.82 -35.60 31.62
C ARG A 18 -6.38 -35.11 31.83
N LYS A 19 -5.50 -35.94 32.40
CA LYS A 19 -4.09 -35.59 32.64
C LYS A 19 -3.31 -35.50 31.33
N LEU A 20 -3.55 -36.43 30.40
CA LEU A 20 -2.91 -36.43 29.09
C LEU A 20 -3.35 -35.23 28.25
N ILE A 21 -4.66 -34.97 28.20
CA ILE A 21 -5.23 -33.82 27.49
C ILE A 21 -4.68 -32.51 28.09
N GLY A 22 -4.63 -32.42 29.42
CA GLY A 22 -4.05 -31.28 30.13
C GLY A 22 -2.57 -31.05 29.80
N ILE A 23 -1.74 -32.11 29.80
CA ILE A 23 -0.30 -32.01 29.47
C ILE A 23 -0.10 -31.57 28.02
N ILE A 24 -0.81 -32.16 27.07
CA ILE A 24 -0.69 -31.80 25.64
C ILE A 24 -1.12 -30.35 25.43
N THR A 25 -2.26 -29.96 26.01
CA THR A 25 -2.77 -28.58 25.92
C THR A 25 -1.78 -27.59 26.53
N ALA A 26 -1.22 -27.91 27.70
CA ALA A 26 -0.23 -27.06 28.36
C ALA A 26 1.06 -26.94 27.52
N ALA A 27 1.56 -28.05 26.96
CA ALA A 27 2.74 -28.04 26.09
C ALA A 27 2.51 -27.21 24.82
N SER A 28 1.37 -27.39 24.13
CA SER A 28 1.00 -26.60 22.95
C SER A 28 0.86 -25.11 23.27
N THR A 29 0.26 -24.77 24.40
CA THR A 29 0.09 -23.37 24.83
C THR A 29 1.43 -22.74 25.21
N LEU A 30 2.31 -23.47 25.89
CA LEU A 30 3.67 -23.02 26.21
C LEU A 30 4.48 -22.77 24.94
N LEU A 31 4.43 -23.68 23.97
CA LEU A 31 5.08 -23.51 22.67
C LEU A 31 4.54 -22.30 21.92
N ALA A 32 3.21 -22.12 21.86
CA ALA A 32 2.58 -20.96 21.22
C ALA A 32 2.94 -19.63 21.92
N THR A 33 3.06 -19.66 23.24
CA THR A 33 3.51 -18.49 24.01
C THR A 33 4.97 -18.19 23.69
N ALA A 34 5.85 -19.18 23.71
CA ALA A 34 7.25 -18.99 23.36
C ALA A 34 7.39 -18.39 21.95
N THR A 35 6.72 -18.95 20.94
CA THR A 35 6.78 -18.41 19.57
C THR A 35 6.24 -16.99 19.48
N ALA A 36 5.14 -16.66 20.17
CA ALA A 36 4.57 -15.31 20.18
C ALA A 36 5.54 -14.24 20.76
N PHE A 37 6.44 -14.63 21.67
CA PHE A 37 7.45 -13.74 22.24
C PHE A 37 8.77 -13.72 21.44
N LEU A 38 9.08 -14.79 20.71
CA LEU A 38 10.26 -14.87 19.85
C LEU A 38 10.10 -14.12 18.51
N LEU A 39 8.87 -14.02 18.00
CA LEU A 39 8.59 -13.29 16.76
C LEU A 39 8.87 -11.80 16.92
N THR A 40 9.59 -11.21 15.96
CA THR A 40 9.96 -9.80 15.99
C THR A 40 8.72 -8.91 15.90
N PRO A 41 8.58 -7.89 16.77
CA PRO A 41 7.47 -6.95 16.69
C PRO A 41 7.57 -6.12 15.42
N ILE A 42 6.42 -5.90 14.79
CA ILE A 42 6.26 -5.04 13.61
C ILE A 42 5.29 -3.94 13.99
N TYR A 43 5.69 -2.71 13.67
CA TYR A 43 4.95 -1.49 13.90
C TYR A 43 4.39 -0.98 12.59
N ARG A 44 3.19 -0.38 12.64
CA ARG A 44 2.49 0.10 11.46
C ARG A 44 2.28 1.61 11.57
N ALA A 45 2.83 2.35 10.63
CA ALA A 45 2.66 3.80 10.53
C ALA A 45 1.81 4.13 9.31
N GLU A 46 0.82 5.00 9.46
CA GLU A 46 -0.19 5.26 8.42
C GLU A 46 -0.24 6.75 8.05
N VAL A 47 -0.43 7.03 6.77
CA VAL A 47 -0.76 8.36 6.25
C VAL A 47 -2.16 8.30 5.66
N LEU A 48 -3.04 9.19 6.10
CA LEU A 48 -4.39 9.33 5.55
C LEU A 48 -4.38 10.42 4.48
N LEU A 49 -4.85 10.07 3.29
CA LEU A 49 -4.80 10.90 2.10
C LEU A 49 -6.20 11.13 1.52
N ALA A 50 -6.44 12.36 1.07
CA ALA A 50 -7.55 12.69 0.20
C ALA A 50 -7.04 12.89 -1.24
N PRO A 51 -7.59 12.19 -2.24
CA PRO A 51 -7.27 12.45 -3.64
C PRO A 51 -7.61 13.91 -3.99
N VAL A 52 -6.72 14.58 -4.69
CA VAL A 52 -6.97 15.94 -5.17
C VAL A 52 -7.91 15.85 -6.36
N SER A 53 -9.21 16.14 -6.15
CA SER A 53 -10.15 16.33 -7.25
C SER A 53 -10.02 17.73 -7.84
N GLU A 54 -10.13 17.84 -9.16
CA GLU A 54 -10.10 19.13 -9.87
C GLU A 54 -11.32 20.02 -9.57
N GLU A 55 -12.28 19.56 -8.76
CA GLU A 55 -13.42 20.37 -8.30
C GLU A 55 -13.01 21.61 -7.51
N ARG A 56 -11.79 21.65 -6.93
CA ARG A 56 -11.25 22.89 -6.34
C ARG A 56 -10.74 23.92 -7.35
N ALA A 57 -10.87 23.66 -8.66
CA ALA A 57 -10.55 24.59 -9.74
C ALA A 57 -11.82 24.97 -10.52
N GLY A 58 -12.73 25.71 -9.87
CA GLY A 58 -14.05 26.15 -10.35
C GLY A 58 -14.12 27.01 -11.63
N SER A 59 -13.11 26.95 -12.52
CA SER A 59 -13.05 27.68 -13.79
C SER A 59 -12.70 26.79 -14.99
N LEU A 60 -12.25 25.55 -14.80
CA LEU A 60 -12.12 24.58 -15.91
C LEU A 60 -13.41 23.83 -16.21
N SER A 61 -14.27 23.65 -15.20
CA SER A 61 -15.55 22.94 -15.32
C SER A 61 -16.54 23.67 -16.25
N SER A 62 -16.45 25.00 -16.36
CA SER A 62 -17.25 25.81 -17.31
C SER A 62 -16.80 25.66 -18.77
N LEU A 63 -15.53 25.33 -19.02
CA LEU A 63 -15.02 25.01 -20.37
C LEU A 63 -15.31 23.54 -20.71
N ALA A 64 -15.16 22.63 -19.75
CA ALA A 64 -15.55 21.23 -19.89
C ALA A 64 -17.07 21.08 -20.14
N GLY A 65 -17.91 21.96 -19.57
CA GLY A 65 -19.34 21.99 -19.87
C GLY A 65 -19.67 22.43 -21.31
N GLN A 66 -18.84 23.28 -21.94
CA GLN A 66 -19.03 23.71 -23.35
C GLN A 66 -18.46 22.71 -24.37
N PHE A 67 -17.44 21.94 -24.00
CA PHE A 67 -16.84 20.89 -24.84
C PHE A 67 -17.33 19.47 -24.51
N GLY A 68 -18.00 19.28 -23.36
CA GLY A 68 -18.49 18.00 -22.88
C GLY A 68 -19.60 17.42 -23.74
N ASP A 69 -20.47 18.27 -24.31
CA ASP A 69 -21.51 17.85 -25.25
C ASP A 69 -20.95 17.35 -26.59
N LEU A 70 -19.78 17.86 -27.04
CA LEU A 70 -19.10 17.33 -28.23
C LEU A 70 -18.25 16.08 -27.92
N ALA A 71 -17.73 15.94 -26.70
CA ALA A 71 -16.98 14.77 -26.25
C ALA A 71 -17.90 13.54 -26.05
N ALA A 72 -19.11 13.76 -25.54
CA ALA A 72 -20.12 12.71 -25.38
C ALA A 72 -20.58 12.11 -26.72
N LEU A 73 -20.59 12.91 -27.80
CA LEU A 73 -20.94 12.47 -29.15
C LEU A 73 -19.80 11.70 -29.86
N THR A 74 -18.55 11.82 -29.40
CA THR A 74 -17.38 11.17 -30.01
C THR A 74 -16.89 9.92 -29.25
N GLY A 75 -17.53 9.57 -28.12
CA GLY A 75 -17.18 8.38 -27.33
C GLY A 75 -15.82 8.46 -26.63
N VAL A 76 -15.13 9.60 -26.72
CA VAL A 76 -13.84 9.86 -26.05
C VAL A 76 -14.15 10.43 -24.67
N ASN A 77 -14.24 9.54 -23.70
CA ASN A 77 -14.49 9.90 -22.30
C ASN A 77 -13.25 10.62 -21.75
N LEU A 78 -13.24 11.95 -21.75
CA LEU A 78 -12.24 12.74 -21.04
C LEU A 78 -12.37 12.40 -19.54
N GLY A 79 -11.35 11.73 -19.00
CA GLY A 79 -11.34 11.03 -17.71
C GLY A 79 -12.12 11.73 -16.59
N THR A 80 -13.04 10.99 -16.00
CA THR A 80 -13.79 11.42 -14.82
C THR A 80 -12.85 11.55 -13.61
N ASN A 81 -13.25 12.29 -12.57
CA ASN A 81 -12.47 12.41 -11.32
C ASN A 81 -12.10 11.06 -10.69
N LYS A 82 -12.89 10.01 -10.94
CA LYS A 82 -12.60 8.63 -10.51
C LYS A 82 -11.37 8.04 -11.22
N ASP A 83 -11.18 8.37 -12.50
CA ASP A 83 -10.07 7.86 -13.32
C ASP A 83 -8.74 8.44 -12.83
N LYS A 84 -8.69 9.75 -12.53
CA LYS A 84 -7.49 10.41 -11.97
C LYS A 84 -7.12 9.91 -10.57
N THR A 85 -8.13 9.60 -9.75
CA THR A 85 -7.90 8.99 -8.42
C THR A 85 -7.31 7.59 -8.57
N ALA A 86 -7.88 6.77 -9.46
CA ALA A 86 -7.38 5.43 -9.73
C ALA A 86 -5.95 5.46 -10.29
N GLU A 87 -5.65 6.40 -11.19
CA GLU A 87 -4.30 6.64 -11.73
C GLU A 87 -3.30 7.01 -10.64
N SER A 88 -3.67 7.93 -9.75
CA SER A 88 -2.80 8.35 -8.63
C SER A 88 -2.53 7.18 -7.66
N ILE A 89 -3.54 6.33 -7.41
CA ILE A 89 -3.39 5.12 -6.60
C ILE A 89 -2.51 4.08 -7.31
N ALA A 90 -2.67 3.92 -8.62
CA ALA A 90 -1.85 3.03 -9.42
C ALA A 90 -0.38 3.50 -9.44
N ALA A 91 -0.14 4.80 -9.56
CA ALA A 91 1.18 5.40 -9.47
C ALA A 91 1.84 5.12 -8.11
N LEU A 92 1.07 5.27 -7.01
CA LEU A 92 1.53 4.94 -5.66
C LEU A 92 1.92 3.45 -5.51
N LYS A 93 1.18 2.54 -6.16
CA LYS A 93 1.47 1.10 -6.16
C LYS A 93 2.54 0.68 -7.17
N SER A 94 2.86 1.54 -8.12
CA SER A 94 3.70 1.18 -9.28
C SER A 94 5.08 0.68 -8.87
N ARG A 95 5.60 -0.28 -9.64
CA ARG A 95 6.96 -0.81 -9.46
C ARG A 95 8.00 0.29 -9.64
N SER A 96 7.85 1.15 -10.65
CA SER A 96 8.80 2.21 -10.94
C SER A 96 8.95 3.21 -9.80
N LEU A 97 7.83 3.62 -9.17
CA LEU A 97 7.89 4.47 -7.98
C LEU A 97 8.57 3.73 -6.81
N SER A 98 8.19 2.48 -6.58
CA SER A 98 8.70 1.67 -5.46
C SER A 98 10.22 1.44 -5.56
N VAL A 99 10.72 1.11 -6.75
CA VAL A 99 12.16 0.95 -6.99
C VAL A 99 12.89 2.28 -6.79
N ALA A 100 12.38 3.36 -7.37
CA ALA A 100 12.96 4.70 -7.17
C ALA A 100 12.92 5.14 -5.68
N PHE A 101 11.92 4.71 -4.91
CA PHE A 101 11.85 4.93 -3.47
C PHE A 101 12.93 4.13 -2.73
N ILE A 102 13.03 2.84 -3.02
CA ILE A 102 14.02 1.92 -2.43
C ILE A 102 15.44 2.41 -2.68
N GLU A 103 15.74 2.87 -3.88
CA GLU A 103 17.05 3.44 -4.22
C GLU A 103 17.30 4.75 -3.47
N LYS A 104 16.34 5.68 -3.50
CA LYS A 104 16.48 7.00 -2.90
C LYS A 104 16.68 6.95 -1.37
N GLU A 105 15.95 6.06 -0.68
CA GLU A 105 16.09 5.87 0.76
C GLU A 105 17.16 4.81 1.12
N ASN A 106 17.86 4.26 0.12
CA ASN A 106 18.86 3.21 0.26
C ASN A 106 18.39 2.02 1.12
N LEU A 107 17.24 1.45 0.75
CA LEU A 107 16.58 0.43 1.56
C LEU A 107 17.18 -0.96 1.36
N LYS A 108 17.83 -1.28 0.24
CA LYS A 108 18.34 -2.64 -0.03
C LYS A 108 19.21 -3.21 1.10
N PRO A 109 20.21 -2.49 1.65
CA PRO A 109 20.98 -2.95 2.81
C PRO A 109 20.13 -3.30 4.04
N ILE A 110 19.04 -2.55 4.25
CA ILE A 110 18.11 -2.69 5.38
C ILE A 110 17.17 -3.87 5.17
N LEU A 111 16.74 -4.11 3.94
CA LEU A 111 15.85 -5.21 3.54
C LEU A 111 16.59 -6.56 3.52
N PHE A 112 17.87 -6.56 3.15
CA PHE A 112 18.71 -7.76 3.00
C PHE A 112 19.91 -7.77 3.97
N PRO A 113 19.68 -7.68 5.31
CA PRO A 113 20.76 -7.56 6.28
C PRO A 113 21.66 -8.80 6.35
N ARG A 114 21.22 -9.94 5.82
CA ARG A 114 22.02 -11.17 5.77
C ARG A 114 23.10 -11.11 4.69
N GLN A 115 22.83 -10.43 3.57
CA GLN A 115 23.74 -10.29 2.42
C GLN A 115 24.57 -9.00 2.51
N TRP A 116 24.14 -8.02 3.31
CA TRP A 116 24.88 -6.79 3.52
C TRP A 116 25.91 -6.90 4.66
N ASP A 117 27.13 -6.41 4.42
CA ASP A 117 28.13 -6.16 5.45
C ASP A 117 27.98 -4.72 5.95
N THR A 118 27.53 -4.58 7.20
CA THR A 118 27.28 -3.28 7.83
C THR A 118 28.58 -2.56 8.21
N GLU A 119 29.65 -3.29 8.49
CA GLU A 119 30.94 -2.73 8.90
C GLU A 119 31.68 -2.15 7.68
N ASN A 120 31.76 -2.94 6.61
CA ASN A 120 32.46 -2.55 5.39
C ASN A 120 31.59 -1.77 4.39
N LYS A 121 30.28 -1.64 4.68
CA LYS A 121 29.26 -0.99 3.82
C LYS A 121 29.28 -1.54 2.39
N LYS A 122 29.38 -2.86 2.25
CA LYS A 122 29.43 -3.56 0.97
C LYS A 122 28.57 -4.82 1.02
N TRP A 123 28.18 -5.31 -0.14
CA TRP A 123 27.59 -6.65 -0.25
C TRP A 123 28.66 -7.70 0.05
N LYS A 124 28.30 -8.71 0.85
CA LYS A 124 29.21 -9.80 1.23
C LYS A 124 29.68 -10.59 0.02
N ASP A 125 28.79 -10.72 -0.96
CA ASP A 125 29.06 -11.29 -2.27
C ASP A 125 28.63 -10.25 -3.32
N GLN A 126 29.52 -9.94 -4.26
CA GLN A 126 29.23 -8.97 -5.32
C GLN A 126 28.41 -9.57 -6.46
N ASP A 127 28.38 -10.90 -6.56
CA ASP A 127 27.62 -11.62 -7.57
C ASP A 127 26.20 -11.98 -7.08
N ASP A 128 25.94 -11.95 -5.77
CA ASP A 128 24.64 -12.19 -5.11
C ASP A 128 24.00 -10.90 -4.56
N VAL A 129 24.01 -9.83 -5.35
CA VAL A 129 23.35 -8.57 -4.97
C VAL A 129 21.86 -8.64 -5.27
N PRO A 130 20.98 -8.30 -4.30
CA PRO A 130 19.54 -8.22 -4.53
C PRO A 130 19.16 -7.39 -5.74
N THR A 131 18.36 -8.01 -6.59
CA THR A 131 17.74 -7.35 -7.73
C THR A 131 16.70 -6.33 -7.28
N ASP A 132 16.43 -5.33 -8.13
CA ASP A 132 15.32 -4.39 -7.88
C ASP A 132 13.97 -5.09 -7.80
N TRP A 133 13.85 -6.26 -8.46
CA TRP A 133 12.65 -7.08 -8.41
C TRP A 133 12.44 -7.66 -7.02
N GLU A 134 13.44 -8.31 -6.43
CA GLU A 134 13.33 -8.88 -5.08
C GLU A 134 13.06 -7.81 -4.03
N ALA A 135 13.75 -6.67 -4.13
CA ALA A 135 13.51 -5.54 -3.23
C ALA A 135 12.08 -4.99 -3.36
N PHE A 136 11.58 -4.85 -4.60
CA PHE A 136 10.20 -4.46 -4.86
C PHE A 136 9.19 -5.45 -4.29
N GLU A 137 9.42 -6.75 -4.48
CA GLU A 137 8.49 -7.80 -4.06
C GLU A 137 8.32 -7.81 -2.54
N ILE A 138 9.41 -7.73 -1.77
CA ILE A 138 9.35 -7.60 -0.31
C ILE A 138 8.65 -6.30 0.08
N PHE A 139 9.00 -5.19 -0.58
CA PHE A 139 8.43 -3.89 -0.24
C PHE A 139 6.91 -3.85 -0.49
N ASP A 140 6.42 -4.42 -1.59
CA ASP A 140 4.99 -4.41 -1.93
C ASP A 140 4.17 -5.42 -1.12
N LYS A 141 4.73 -6.60 -0.81
CA LYS A 141 3.99 -7.65 -0.10
C LYS A 141 4.02 -7.49 1.42
N ASP A 142 5.18 -7.16 1.98
CA ASP A 142 5.42 -7.28 3.42
C ASP A 142 5.50 -5.92 4.14
N ILE A 143 5.84 -4.85 3.42
CA ILE A 143 6.15 -3.54 4.02
C ILE A 143 5.07 -2.51 3.73
N ARG A 144 4.67 -2.34 2.47
CA ARG A 144 3.70 -1.34 2.06
C ARG A 144 2.32 -1.94 1.95
N ALA A 145 1.35 -1.32 2.60
CA ALA A 145 -0.07 -1.56 2.33
C ALA A 145 -0.74 -0.26 1.86
N VAL A 146 -1.52 -0.35 0.79
CA VAL A 146 -2.32 0.77 0.27
C VAL A 146 -3.76 0.33 0.19
N SER A 147 -4.61 0.96 1.00
CA SER A 147 -6.04 0.70 1.07
C SER A 147 -6.85 1.93 0.69
N VAL A 148 -8.04 1.70 0.15
CA VAL A 148 -8.95 2.77 -0.29
C VAL A 148 -10.30 2.49 0.34
N ASP A 149 -10.81 3.46 1.09
CA ASP A 149 -12.18 3.40 1.60
C ASP A 149 -13.14 3.74 0.46
N LYS A 150 -13.94 2.75 0.04
CA LYS A 150 -14.89 2.90 -1.08
C LYS A 150 -16.04 3.87 -0.77
N LYS A 151 -16.32 4.17 0.50
CA LYS A 151 -17.38 5.09 0.91
C LYS A 151 -16.90 6.54 0.90
N THR A 152 -15.71 6.78 1.46
CA THR A 152 -15.16 8.13 1.62
C THR A 152 -14.21 8.54 0.49
N GLY A 153 -13.69 7.57 -0.28
CA GLY A 153 -12.67 7.80 -1.30
C GLY A 153 -11.29 8.10 -0.73
N LEU A 154 -11.13 8.05 0.59
CA LEU A 154 -9.84 8.30 1.25
C LEU A 154 -8.90 7.11 1.02
N VAL A 155 -7.62 7.44 0.87
CA VAL A 155 -6.55 6.47 0.66
C VAL A 155 -5.69 6.43 1.91
N THR A 156 -5.46 5.23 2.45
CA THR A 156 -4.54 5.03 3.57
C THR A 156 -3.30 4.30 3.07
N VAL A 157 -2.14 4.91 3.30
CA VAL A 157 -0.83 4.34 2.99
C VAL A 157 -0.17 3.95 4.30
N ALA A 158 0.03 2.65 4.49
CA ALA A 158 0.65 2.10 5.66
C ALA A 158 2.03 1.51 5.33
N ILE A 159 2.99 1.76 6.20
CA ILE A 159 4.29 1.11 6.20
C ILE A 159 4.41 0.29 7.48
N GLU A 160 4.64 -1.01 7.30
CA GLU A 160 4.89 -1.97 8.36
C GLU A 160 6.39 -2.26 8.46
N TRP A 161 7.01 -1.87 9.58
CA TRP A 161 8.43 -2.11 9.81
C TRP A 161 8.78 -2.36 11.27
N LYS A 162 9.96 -2.92 11.50
CA LYS A 162 10.47 -3.26 12.85
C LYS A 162 10.80 -2.01 13.68
N ASP A 163 11.25 -0.95 13.01
CA ASP A 163 11.55 0.34 13.63
C ASP A 163 10.38 1.31 13.36
N PRO A 164 9.66 1.76 14.42
CA PRO A 164 8.49 2.62 14.27
C PRO A 164 8.82 4.01 13.73
N ALA A 165 10.01 4.55 14.02
CA ALA A 165 10.44 5.84 13.53
C ALA A 165 10.74 5.78 12.02
N LEU A 166 11.39 4.71 11.57
CA LEU A 166 11.61 4.47 10.13
C LEU A 166 10.29 4.21 9.40
N ALA A 167 9.35 3.45 9.98
CA ALA A 167 8.04 3.24 9.38
C ALA A 167 7.33 4.56 9.08
N ALA A 168 7.27 5.46 10.07
CA ALA A 168 6.65 6.78 9.91
C ALA A 168 7.39 7.65 8.89
N LYS A 169 8.73 7.66 8.92
CA LYS A 169 9.55 8.38 7.95
C LYS A 169 9.27 7.91 6.53
N TRP A 170 9.28 6.59 6.31
CA TRP A 170 9.08 5.99 4.99
C TRP A 170 7.68 6.25 4.46
N ALA A 171 6.65 6.13 5.31
CA ALA A 171 5.26 6.38 4.90
C ALA A 171 5.10 7.82 4.39
N ASN A 172 5.57 8.80 5.17
CA ASN A 172 5.53 10.21 4.78
C ASN A 172 6.40 10.50 3.54
N SER A 173 7.58 9.87 3.43
CA SER A 173 8.49 10.08 2.29
C SER A 173 7.94 9.51 0.99
N LEU A 174 7.30 8.33 1.04
CA LEU A 174 6.66 7.71 -0.11
C LEU A 174 5.53 8.59 -0.67
N VAL A 175 4.71 9.16 0.22
CA VAL A 175 3.64 10.10 -0.18
C VAL A 175 4.21 11.36 -0.83
N ARG A 176 5.26 11.95 -0.24
CA ARG A 176 5.95 13.11 -0.87
C ARG A 176 6.54 12.75 -2.23
N GLN A 177 7.08 11.55 -2.40
CA GLN A 177 7.68 11.13 -3.66
C GLN A 177 6.63 10.92 -4.74
N VAL A 178 5.48 10.29 -4.44
CA VAL A 178 4.41 10.14 -5.45
C VAL A 178 3.85 11.51 -5.87
N ASN A 179 3.66 12.43 -4.93
CA ASN A 179 3.20 13.79 -5.23
C ASN A 179 4.21 14.54 -6.11
N THR A 180 5.50 14.46 -5.76
CA THR A 180 6.57 15.08 -6.55
C THR A 180 6.64 14.50 -7.96
N ARG A 181 6.54 13.16 -8.08
CA ARG A 181 6.61 12.47 -9.35
C ARG A 181 5.46 12.89 -10.27
N LEU A 182 4.22 12.75 -9.81
CA LEU A 182 3.04 13.07 -10.60
C LEU A 182 2.97 14.55 -10.98
N ARG A 183 3.43 15.44 -10.08
CA ARG A 183 3.58 16.86 -10.36
C ARG A 183 4.56 17.11 -11.50
N ASN A 184 5.74 16.49 -11.45
CA ASN A 184 6.77 16.68 -12.47
C ASN A 184 6.33 16.11 -13.82
N GLU A 185 5.70 14.93 -13.83
CA GLU A 185 5.12 14.33 -15.04
C GLU A 185 4.05 15.26 -15.65
N ALA A 186 3.18 15.86 -14.84
CA ALA A 186 2.17 16.81 -15.31
C ALA A 186 2.78 18.11 -15.87
N ILE A 187 3.86 18.61 -15.28
CA ILE A 187 4.60 19.78 -15.78
C ILE A 187 5.23 19.46 -17.14
N GLU A 188 5.93 18.33 -17.23
CA GLU A 188 6.61 17.89 -18.46
C GLU A 188 5.61 17.64 -19.60
N GLU A 189 4.47 17.02 -19.30
CA GLU A 189 3.38 16.82 -20.25
C GLU A 189 2.85 18.17 -20.76
N SER A 190 2.58 19.12 -19.84
CA SER A 190 2.06 20.44 -20.20
C SER A 190 3.05 21.24 -21.06
N GLU A 191 4.37 21.10 -20.80
CA GLU A 191 5.42 21.73 -21.60
C GLU A 191 5.47 21.16 -23.02
N LYS A 192 5.44 19.83 -23.16
CA LYS A 192 5.42 19.16 -24.47
C LYS A 192 4.17 19.55 -25.27
N SER A 193 3.01 19.57 -24.64
CA SER A 193 1.76 19.98 -25.28
C SER A 193 1.79 21.45 -25.70
N THR A 194 2.31 22.35 -24.86
CA THR A 194 2.42 23.78 -25.19
C THR A 194 3.36 23.99 -26.38
N ALA A 195 4.53 23.35 -26.39
CA ALA A 195 5.48 23.44 -27.50
C ALA A 195 4.87 22.93 -28.83
N TYR A 196 4.06 21.87 -28.78
CA TYR A 196 3.33 21.38 -29.95
C TYR A 196 2.28 22.39 -30.45
N LEU A 197 1.50 22.97 -29.54
CA LEU A 197 0.46 23.96 -29.87
C LEU A 197 1.05 25.25 -30.44
N GLU A 198 2.15 25.75 -29.88
CA GLU A 198 2.88 26.92 -30.39
C GLU A 198 3.42 26.66 -31.81
N LYS A 199 3.94 25.46 -32.07
CA LYS A 199 4.36 25.06 -33.42
C LYS A 199 3.20 25.06 -34.42
N GLN A 200 2.01 24.59 -34.00
CA GLN A 200 0.82 24.55 -34.85
C GLN A 200 0.21 25.95 -35.07
N LEU A 201 0.34 26.84 -34.07
CA LEU A 201 -0.08 28.23 -34.17
C LEU A 201 0.70 28.95 -35.28
N ALA A 202 2.02 28.72 -35.35
CA ALA A 202 2.90 29.34 -36.35
C ALA A 202 2.63 28.86 -37.79
N SER A 203 2.05 27.67 -37.96
CA SER A 203 1.75 27.09 -39.28
C SER A 203 0.31 27.27 -39.73
N THR A 204 -0.54 27.91 -38.93
CA THR A 204 -1.97 28.06 -39.19
C THR A 204 -2.35 29.51 -39.46
N SER A 205 -2.99 29.76 -40.61
CA SER A 205 -3.38 31.12 -41.03
C SER A 205 -4.84 31.51 -40.71
N SER A 206 -5.68 30.56 -40.31
CA SER A 206 -7.07 30.85 -39.91
C SER A 206 -7.10 31.44 -38.50
N VAL A 207 -7.74 32.60 -38.37
CA VAL A 207 -7.90 33.33 -37.10
C VAL A 207 -8.71 32.49 -36.10
N GLU A 208 -9.72 31.77 -36.57
CA GLU A 208 -10.58 30.91 -35.75
C GLU A 208 -9.79 29.77 -35.11
N ILE A 209 -8.93 29.10 -35.90
CA ILE A 209 -8.09 28.01 -35.38
C ILE A 209 -7.02 28.56 -34.44
N GLN A 210 -6.42 29.72 -34.75
CA GLN A 210 -5.47 30.36 -33.84
C GLN A 210 -6.11 30.67 -32.48
N GLN A 211 -7.34 31.20 -32.46
CA GLN A 211 -8.08 31.45 -31.21
C GLN A 211 -8.34 30.17 -30.42
N ALA A 212 -8.69 29.07 -31.09
CA ALA A 212 -8.85 27.77 -30.43
C ALA A 212 -7.53 27.27 -29.83
N ILE A 213 -6.41 27.40 -30.56
CA ILE A 213 -5.08 27.01 -30.07
C ILE A 213 -4.66 27.86 -28.86
N TYR A 214 -4.88 29.17 -28.88
CA TYR A 214 -4.59 30.04 -27.72
C TYR A 214 -5.32 29.60 -26.45
N ARG A 215 -6.60 29.21 -26.55
CA ARG A 215 -7.37 28.67 -25.41
C ARG A 215 -6.76 27.37 -24.87
N LEU A 216 -6.24 26.51 -25.76
CA LEU A 216 -5.55 25.29 -25.34
C LEU A 216 -4.22 25.61 -24.65
N VAL A 217 -3.44 26.56 -25.16
CA VAL A 217 -2.19 27.03 -24.53
C VAL A 217 -2.48 27.60 -23.15
N GLU A 218 -3.51 28.44 -23.01
CA GLU A 218 -3.94 28.97 -21.71
C GLU A 218 -4.30 27.85 -20.73
N ALA A 219 -5.03 26.83 -21.19
CA ALA A 219 -5.36 25.67 -20.36
C ALA A 219 -4.10 24.90 -19.89
N GLN A 220 -3.11 24.68 -20.77
CA GLN A 220 -1.84 24.04 -20.40
C GLN A 220 -1.03 24.89 -19.43
N ALA A 221 -0.95 26.21 -19.65
CA ALA A 221 -0.26 27.14 -18.76
C ALA A 221 -0.87 27.13 -17.36
N LYS A 222 -2.21 27.11 -17.26
CA LYS A 222 -2.92 26.98 -15.98
C LYS A 222 -2.67 25.64 -15.30
N LYS A 223 -2.65 24.51 -16.03
CA LYS A 223 -2.30 23.18 -15.49
C LYS A 223 -0.88 23.19 -14.91
N LYS A 224 0.10 23.69 -15.66
CA LYS A 224 1.50 23.85 -15.22
C LYS A 224 1.64 24.77 -14.00
N MET A 225 0.89 25.87 -13.97
CA MET A 225 0.89 26.79 -12.83
C MET A 225 0.38 26.11 -11.56
N ILE A 226 -0.75 25.39 -11.63
CA ILE A 226 -1.30 24.66 -10.47
C ILE A 226 -0.32 23.59 -9.98
N ALA A 227 0.31 22.87 -10.91
CA ALA A 227 1.31 21.87 -10.57
C ALA A 227 2.52 22.49 -9.84
N ASN A 228 3.05 23.62 -10.30
CA ASN A 228 4.18 24.29 -9.63
C ASN A 228 3.80 24.93 -8.29
N ALA A 229 2.56 25.41 -8.14
CA ALA A 229 2.13 26.15 -6.96
C ALA A 229 1.80 25.25 -5.75
N ARG A 230 1.60 23.94 -5.95
CA ARG A 230 1.17 23.01 -4.89
C ARG A 230 2.16 21.87 -4.73
N GLU A 231 2.56 21.59 -3.49
CA GLU A 231 3.36 20.40 -3.17
C GLU A 231 2.52 19.12 -3.23
N GLU A 232 1.27 19.21 -2.79
CA GLU A 232 0.30 18.12 -2.77
C GLU A 232 -0.51 18.11 -4.08
N TYR A 233 0.09 17.57 -5.13
CA TYR A 233 -0.50 17.55 -6.47
C TYR A 233 -1.59 16.48 -6.65
N ALA A 234 -1.31 15.24 -6.22
CA ALA A 234 -2.19 14.09 -6.42
C ALA A 234 -2.97 13.72 -5.14
N PHE A 235 -2.32 13.86 -3.98
CA PHE A 235 -2.88 13.53 -2.68
C PHE A 235 -2.64 14.67 -1.69
N THR A 236 -3.71 15.14 -1.06
CA THR A 236 -3.64 16.00 0.13
C THR A 236 -3.45 15.12 1.37
N VAL A 237 -2.46 15.44 2.21
CA VAL A 237 -2.24 14.73 3.47
C VAL A 237 -3.25 15.25 4.49
N ILE A 238 -4.19 14.39 4.87
CA ILE A 238 -5.17 14.68 5.94
C ILE A 238 -4.54 14.42 7.30
N ASP A 239 -3.85 13.29 7.43
CA ASP A 239 -3.11 12.92 8.63
C ASP A 239 -1.75 12.32 8.25
N SER A 240 -0.71 12.82 8.90
CA SER A 240 0.68 12.43 8.63
C SER A 240 1.08 11.26 9.52
N ALA A 241 1.94 10.37 9.02
CA ALA A 241 2.40 9.25 9.82
C ALA A 241 3.27 9.72 10.99
N VAL A 242 2.92 9.28 12.19
CA VAL A 242 3.72 9.42 13.41
C VAL A 242 4.27 8.06 13.83
N SER A 243 5.33 8.06 14.65
CA SER A 243 5.90 6.83 15.19
C SER A 243 4.88 6.14 16.09
N PRO A 244 4.38 4.94 15.74
CA PRO A 244 3.40 4.23 16.56
C PRO A 244 4.03 3.75 17.87
N GLU A 245 3.28 3.84 18.96
CA GLU A 245 3.67 3.32 20.27
C GLU A 245 3.33 1.82 20.41
N GLU A 246 2.24 1.39 19.78
CA GLU A 246 1.76 0.02 19.84
C GLU A 246 2.21 -0.82 18.63
N ARG A 247 2.37 -2.11 18.88
CA ARG A 247 2.79 -3.10 17.89
C ARG A 247 1.57 -3.61 17.14
N GLU A 248 1.65 -3.67 15.82
CA GLU A 248 0.57 -4.21 14.97
C GLU A 248 0.64 -5.75 14.90
N LYS A 249 1.85 -6.31 14.80
CA LYS A 249 2.09 -7.76 14.68
C LYS A 249 3.27 -8.23 15.54
N PRO A 250 3.27 -9.50 15.97
CA PRO A 250 2.13 -10.43 15.93
C PRO A 250 1.09 -10.12 17.02
N LYS A 251 -0.18 -10.43 16.75
CA LYS A 251 -1.24 -10.39 17.75
C LYS A 251 -1.08 -11.55 18.73
N ARG A 252 -0.22 -11.38 19.74
CA ARG A 252 0.21 -12.43 20.68
C ARG A 252 -0.96 -13.19 21.30
N LEU A 253 -2.02 -12.47 21.70
CA LEU A 253 -3.23 -13.08 22.26
C LEU A 253 -3.88 -14.08 21.31
N LEU A 254 -3.97 -13.75 20.01
CA LEU A 254 -4.54 -14.65 19.01
C LEU A 254 -3.69 -15.91 18.83
N ILE A 255 -2.35 -15.78 18.87
CA ILE A 255 -1.44 -16.94 18.77
C ILE A 255 -1.60 -17.86 19.98
N ILE A 256 -1.69 -17.31 21.19
CA ILE A 256 -1.86 -18.09 22.42
C ILE A 256 -3.22 -18.80 22.43
N LEU A 257 -4.30 -18.11 22.05
CA LEU A 257 -5.63 -18.71 21.94
C LEU A 257 -5.68 -19.82 20.89
N ALA A 258 -5.04 -19.61 19.73
CA ALA A 258 -4.92 -20.64 18.71
C ALA A 258 -4.15 -21.86 19.24
N GLY A 259 -3.04 -21.64 19.96
CA GLY A 259 -2.25 -22.70 20.59
C GLY A 259 -3.05 -23.50 21.62
N LEU A 260 -3.90 -22.84 22.41
CA LEU A 260 -4.81 -23.48 23.35
C LEU A 260 -5.83 -24.37 22.62
N ILE A 261 -6.50 -23.85 21.59
CA ILE A 261 -7.53 -24.57 20.83
C ILE A 261 -6.91 -25.79 20.13
N ILE A 262 -5.76 -25.61 19.48
CA ILE A 262 -5.01 -26.70 18.83
C ILE A 262 -4.58 -27.73 19.88
N GLY A 263 -4.12 -27.29 21.05
CA GLY A 263 -3.72 -28.17 22.15
C GLY A 263 -4.87 -29.04 22.66
N VAL A 264 -6.06 -28.47 22.85
CA VAL A 264 -7.26 -29.22 23.27
C VAL A 264 -7.67 -30.23 22.20
N ALA A 265 -7.72 -29.82 20.93
CA ALA A 265 -8.09 -30.69 19.82
C ALA A 265 -7.10 -31.85 19.65
N ALA A 266 -5.79 -31.58 19.67
CA ALA A 266 -4.74 -32.59 19.59
C ALA A 266 -4.74 -33.51 20.83
N GLY A 267 -4.99 -32.95 22.02
CA GLY A 267 -5.13 -33.74 23.24
C GLY A 267 -6.30 -34.72 23.14
N PHE A 268 -7.44 -34.26 22.62
CA PHE A 268 -8.63 -35.08 22.43
C PHE A 268 -8.41 -36.19 21.40
N THR A 269 -7.81 -35.90 20.24
CA THR A 269 -7.55 -36.91 19.21
C THR A 269 -6.58 -37.99 19.69
N VAL A 270 -5.50 -37.60 20.39
CA VAL A 270 -4.56 -38.56 20.98
C VAL A 270 -5.22 -39.42 22.05
N ALA A 271 -6.08 -38.84 22.88
CA ALA A 271 -6.84 -39.59 23.88
C ALA A 271 -7.81 -40.59 23.23
N TRP A 272 -8.49 -40.18 22.15
CA TRP A 272 -9.40 -41.05 21.40
C TRP A 272 -8.68 -42.28 20.82
N PHE A 273 -7.54 -42.08 20.14
CA PHE A 273 -6.76 -43.19 19.58
C PHE A 273 -6.20 -44.15 20.63
N ARG A 274 -5.90 -43.65 21.84
CA ARG A 274 -5.46 -44.50 22.95
C ARG A 274 -6.56 -45.35 23.55
N ARG A 275 -7.83 -44.93 23.47
CA ARG A 275 -8.99 -45.72 23.90
C ARG A 275 -9.36 -46.82 22.90
N THR A 276 -9.14 -46.58 21.59
CA THR A 276 -9.47 -47.56 20.54
C THR A 276 -8.46 -48.70 20.39
N LYS A 277 -7.31 -48.62 21.06
CA LYS A 277 -6.30 -49.70 21.15
C LYS A 277 -6.49 -50.47 22.45
#